data_AF-A0A0C3P1K1-F1
#
_entry.id   AF-A0A0C3P1K1-F1
#
_cell.length_a   1.000
_cell.length_b   1.000
_cell.length_c   1.000
_cell.angle_alpha   90.00
_cell.angle_beta   90.00
_cell.angle_gamma   90.00
#
_symmetry.space_group_name_H-M   'P 1'
#
loop_
_entity.id
_entity.type
_entity.pdbx_description
1 polymer ?
#
loop_
_entity_poly.entity_id
_entity_poly.type
_entity_poly.pdbx_seq_one_letter_code
_entity_poly.pdbx_strand_id
1 'polypeptide(L)'
;MRGENEDGEGTRAIGVYQQALTSVIQEDLSDEQLAAAQDIANKWNGMEGPTPEMKARNAAKYGYKYCRNFAEEMWRYCGMRVVCVAGWKNAEGSIEACTMDFNRDIADGTAFNEIHNLEGSWQEYLGEAFKEDGISTDEDDPHTEGSPWKKTVCTIKVDPMTLVMDADGTISIPEIEGLTRNLLQKTVHGFLTAHYRQACGKATAAVPFKQLRSHQIEMIVAEYLPANFSFTGDPSHMLVSVATRLLSFWQQRQQTNPDDAFTFHKWLDRFGELHSPVD
;
A
#
# COMPACT_ATOMS: atom_id res chain seq x y z
N MET A 1 -19.23 50.10 13.93
CA MET A 1 -18.61 50.02 12.59
C MET A 1 -18.65 48.58 12.16
N ARG A 2 -19.25 48.35 11.00
CA ARG A 2 -19.36 47.08 10.29
C ARG A 2 -18.15 47.00 9.36
N GLY A 3 -17.34 45.95 9.45
CA GLY A 3 -16.55 45.42 8.32
C GLY A 3 -17.06 43.98 8.15
N GLU A 4 -17.67 43.56 7.04
CA GLU A 4 -17.20 43.52 5.65
C GLU A 4 -15.80 42.89 5.55
N ASN A 5 -15.51 41.86 4.77
CA ASN A 5 -16.27 40.96 3.90
C ASN A 5 -15.22 39.91 3.46
N GLU A 6 -15.30 38.65 3.90
CA GLU A 6 -14.50 37.54 3.32
C GLU A 6 -15.30 36.23 3.22
N ASP A 7 -16.59 36.30 2.88
CA ASP A 7 -17.44 35.12 2.61
C ASP A 7 -17.84 35.02 1.12
N GLY A 8 -16.96 35.43 0.21
CA GLY A 8 -17.33 35.73 -1.17
C GLY A 8 -16.96 34.72 -2.25
N GLU A 9 -16.00 33.81 -2.01
CA GLU A 9 -15.37 33.06 -3.11
C GLU A 9 -15.77 31.58 -3.16
N GLY A 10 -15.86 30.91 -2.00
CA GLY A 10 -16.27 29.50 -1.93
C GLY A 10 -17.74 29.27 -2.29
N THR A 11 -18.63 30.17 -1.87
CA THR A 11 -20.09 30.07 -2.09
C THR A 11 -20.47 30.35 -3.55
N ARG A 12 -19.73 31.23 -4.24
CA ARG A 12 -19.94 31.52 -5.67
C ARG A 12 -19.55 30.36 -6.57
N ALA A 13 -18.43 29.70 -6.29
CA ALA A 13 -17.99 28.54 -7.08
C ALA A 13 -18.96 27.36 -6.99
N ILE A 14 -19.48 27.08 -5.79
CA ILE A 14 -20.49 26.02 -5.56
C ILE A 14 -21.83 26.40 -6.20
N GLY A 15 -22.28 27.66 -6.07
CA GLY A 15 -23.53 28.13 -6.68
C GLY A 15 -23.50 28.05 -8.22
N VAL A 16 -22.38 28.41 -8.84
CA VAL A 16 -22.19 28.30 -10.29
C VAL A 16 -22.14 26.84 -10.74
N TYR A 17 -21.49 25.96 -9.97
CA TYR A 17 -21.47 24.52 -10.27
C TYR A 17 -22.87 23.89 -10.17
N GLN A 18 -23.62 24.19 -9.10
CA GLN A 18 -24.99 23.68 -8.95
C GLN A 18 -25.92 24.21 -10.03
N GLN A 19 -25.79 25.47 -10.42
CA GLN A 19 -26.55 26.05 -11.53
C GLN A 19 -26.19 25.36 -12.86
N ALA A 20 -24.91 25.18 -13.16
CA ALA A 20 -24.45 24.50 -14.37
C ALA A 20 -24.92 23.03 -14.40
N LEU A 21 -24.83 22.32 -13.28
CA LEU A 21 -25.32 20.95 -13.16
C LEU A 21 -26.85 20.89 -13.36
N THR A 22 -27.59 21.83 -12.78
CA THR A 22 -29.05 21.92 -12.94
C THR A 22 -29.44 22.19 -14.38
N SER A 23 -28.74 23.11 -15.06
CA SER A 23 -28.97 23.39 -16.49
C SER A 23 -28.69 22.16 -17.35
N VAL A 24 -27.57 21.45 -17.15
CA VAL A 24 -27.28 20.21 -17.89
C VAL A 24 -28.33 19.13 -17.63
N ILE A 25 -28.80 19.01 -16.39
CA ILE A 25 -29.85 18.05 -16.01
C ILE A 25 -31.22 18.41 -16.63
N GLN A 26 -31.52 19.69 -16.79
CA GLN A 26 -32.80 20.15 -17.35
C GLN A 26 -32.80 20.26 -18.88
N GLU A 27 -31.66 20.57 -19.49
CA GLU A 27 -31.55 20.89 -20.92
C GLU A 27 -31.04 19.69 -21.75
N ASP A 28 -30.17 18.84 -21.19
CA ASP A 28 -29.44 17.81 -21.97
C ASP A 28 -29.87 16.36 -21.67
N LEU A 29 -30.66 16.15 -20.62
CA LEU A 29 -31.12 14.81 -20.21
C LEU A 29 -32.60 14.64 -20.52
N SER A 30 -32.92 13.63 -21.33
CA SER A 30 -34.30 13.22 -21.56
C SER A 30 -34.93 12.61 -20.30
N ASP A 31 -36.26 12.60 -20.23
CA ASP A 31 -37.02 11.97 -19.13
C ASP A 31 -36.60 10.51 -18.91
N GLU A 32 -36.29 9.78 -19.98
CA GLU A 32 -35.79 8.40 -19.92
C GLU A 32 -34.40 8.32 -19.24
N GLN A 33 -33.49 9.25 -19.55
CA GLN A 33 -32.15 9.26 -18.95
C GLN A 33 -32.18 9.72 -17.49
N LEU A 34 -33.07 10.66 -17.15
CA LEU A 34 -33.34 11.08 -15.77
C LEU A 34 -33.88 9.91 -14.93
N ALA A 35 -34.87 9.18 -15.46
CA ALA A 35 -35.40 7.98 -14.82
C ALA A 35 -34.32 6.92 -14.62
N ALA A 36 -33.51 6.65 -15.66
CA ALA A 36 -32.40 5.70 -15.56
C ALA A 36 -31.34 6.13 -14.54
N ALA A 37 -30.99 7.42 -14.48
CA ALA A 37 -30.05 7.94 -13.50
C ALA A 37 -30.60 7.84 -12.06
N GLN A 38 -31.90 8.10 -11.88
CA GLN A 38 -32.57 7.93 -10.60
C GLN A 38 -32.62 6.46 -10.18
N ASP A 39 -32.89 5.53 -11.10
CA ASP A 39 -32.86 4.09 -10.83
C ASP A 39 -31.45 3.62 -10.43
N ILE A 40 -30.41 4.12 -11.10
CA ILE A 40 -29.01 3.87 -10.70
C ILE A 40 -28.76 4.44 -9.30
N ALA A 41 -29.12 5.69 -9.03
CA ALA A 41 -28.93 6.30 -7.72
C ALA A 41 -29.67 5.51 -6.61
N ASN A 42 -30.89 5.08 -6.88
CA ASN A 42 -31.69 4.25 -5.96
C ASN A 42 -31.03 2.88 -5.74
N LYS A 43 -30.47 2.25 -6.78
CA LYS A 43 -29.74 0.99 -6.65
C LYS A 43 -28.47 1.12 -5.83
N TRP A 44 -27.73 2.21 -6.02
CA TRP A 44 -26.47 2.46 -5.32
C TRP A 44 -26.66 2.92 -3.88
N ASN A 45 -27.67 3.75 -3.61
CA ASN A 45 -27.96 4.32 -2.28
C ASN A 45 -29.02 3.52 -1.50
N GLY A 46 -29.68 2.56 -2.15
CA GLY A 46 -30.68 1.68 -1.54
C GLY A 46 -30.06 0.47 -0.84
N MET A 47 -30.93 -0.43 -0.35
CA MET A 47 -30.53 -1.58 0.48
C MET A 47 -29.61 -2.58 -0.24
N GLU A 48 -29.71 -2.72 -1.56
CA GLU A 48 -28.83 -3.59 -2.36
C GLU A 48 -27.38 -3.07 -2.39
N GLY A 49 -27.22 -1.75 -2.57
CA GLY A 49 -25.93 -1.11 -2.77
C GLY A 49 -25.15 -1.69 -3.97
N PRO A 50 -23.85 -1.36 -4.08
CA PRO A 50 -22.99 -1.94 -5.11
C PRO A 50 -22.77 -3.44 -4.87
N THR A 51 -22.59 -4.22 -5.94
CA THR A 51 -22.26 -5.65 -5.86
C THR A 51 -20.94 -5.88 -5.11
N PRO A 52 -20.70 -7.06 -4.52
CA PRO A 52 -19.42 -7.36 -3.86
C PRO A 52 -18.19 -7.11 -4.75
N GLU A 53 -18.25 -7.51 -6.02
CA GLU A 53 -17.17 -7.27 -6.99
C GLU A 53 -16.93 -5.77 -7.23
N MET A 54 -18.00 -4.98 -7.36
CA MET A 54 -17.89 -3.53 -7.51
C MET A 54 -17.34 -2.87 -6.25
N LYS A 55 -17.74 -3.34 -5.06
CA LYS A 55 -17.19 -2.88 -3.78
C LYS A 55 -15.69 -3.18 -3.69
N ALA A 56 -15.27 -4.40 -4.02
CA ALA A 56 -13.86 -4.80 -4.04
C ALA A 56 -13.03 -3.94 -5.03
N ARG A 57 -13.54 -3.75 -6.25
CA ARG A 57 -12.89 -2.91 -7.27
C ARG A 57 -12.80 -1.46 -6.83
N ASN A 58 -13.87 -0.91 -6.26
CA ASN A 58 -13.90 0.48 -5.80
C ASN A 58 -12.99 0.69 -4.59
N ALA A 59 -12.95 -0.25 -3.64
CA ALA A 59 -12.04 -0.21 -2.50
C ALA A 59 -10.58 -0.18 -2.97
N ALA A 60 -10.19 -1.11 -3.86
CA ALA A 60 -8.83 -1.18 -4.39
C ALA A 60 -8.44 0.08 -5.21
N LYS A 61 -9.37 0.62 -6.01
CA LYS A 61 -9.08 1.74 -6.91
C LYS A 61 -9.16 3.12 -6.24
N TYR A 62 -10.14 3.30 -5.36
CA TYR A 62 -10.51 4.62 -4.84
C TYR A 62 -10.41 4.74 -3.32
N GLY A 63 -10.39 3.62 -2.57
CA GLY A 63 -10.41 3.63 -1.10
C GLY A 63 -9.32 4.53 -0.49
N TYR A 64 -8.07 4.38 -0.93
CA TYR A 64 -6.96 5.21 -0.46
C TYR A 64 -7.19 6.71 -0.73
N LYS A 65 -7.68 7.05 -1.92
CA LYS A 65 -7.97 8.44 -2.31
C LYS A 65 -9.11 9.02 -1.46
N TYR A 66 -10.17 8.25 -1.22
CA TYR A 66 -11.27 8.70 -0.37
C TYR A 66 -10.82 8.95 1.06
N CYS A 67 -10.07 8.03 1.67
CA CYS A 67 -9.55 8.20 3.03
C CYS A 67 -8.63 9.42 3.13
N ARG A 68 -7.77 9.64 2.13
CA ARG A 68 -6.89 10.82 2.09
C ARG A 68 -7.69 12.12 1.99
N ASN A 69 -8.61 12.22 1.04
CA ASN A 69 -9.43 13.41 0.85
C ASN A 69 -10.23 13.73 2.13
N PHE A 70 -10.81 12.71 2.75
CA PHE A 70 -11.51 12.86 4.02
C PHE A 70 -10.58 13.41 5.12
N ALA A 71 -9.38 12.86 5.28
CA ALA A 71 -8.41 13.36 6.26
C ALA A 71 -7.99 14.82 5.99
N GLU A 72 -7.78 15.18 4.71
CA GLU A 72 -7.47 16.55 4.31
C GLU A 72 -8.62 17.53 4.64
N GLU A 73 -9.88 17.13 4.39
CA GLU A 73 -11.06 17.93 4.73
C GLU A 73 -11.27 18.07 6.23
N MET A 74 -11.11 16.98 6.99
CA MET A 74 -11.23 17.00 8.46
C MET A 74 -10.18 17.91 9.10
N TRP A 75 -8.97 17.96 8.55
CA TRP A 75 -7.99 18.96 8.97
C TRP A 75 -8.43 20.37 8.58
N ARG A 76 -8.74 20.59 7.29
CA ARG A 76 -9.02 21.92 6.75
C ARG A 76 -10.20 22.62 7.42
N TYR A 77 -11.29 21.88 7.65
CA TYR A 77 -12.55 22.46 8.12
C TYR A 77 -12.78 22.24 9.61
N CYS A 78 -12.18 21.21 10.20
CA CYS A 78 -12.45 20.83 11.58
C CYS A 78 -11.20 20.83 12.49
N GLY A 79 -10.01 21.05 11.94
CA GLY A 79 -8.75 20.99 12.70
C GLY A 79 -8.43 19.60 13.25
N MET A 80 -9.05 18.54 12.71
CA MET A 80 -8.92 17.19 13.24
C MET A 80 -7.77 16.43 12.55
N ARG A 81 -7.00 15.69 13.34
CA ARG A 81 -6.08 14.67 12.85
C ARG A 81 -6.81 13.33 12.79
N VAL A 82 -6.68 12.64 11.67
CA VAL A 82 -7.43 11.41 11.39
C VAL A 82 -6.46 10.32 11.02
N VAL A 83 -6.73 9.12 11.50
CA VAL A 83 -6.09 7.90 11.03
C VAL A 83 -7.18 6.91 10.67
N CYS A 84 -7.02 6.20 9.56
CA CYS A 84 -8.02 5.26 9.07
C CYS A 84 -7.53 3.83 9.26
N VAL A 85 -8.41 2.97 9.75
CA VAL A 85 -8.24 1.52 9.72
C VAL A 85 -9.39 0.97 8.88
N ALA A 86 -9.06 0.22 7.84
CA ALA A 86 -10.03 -0.25 6.86
C ALA A 86 -9.84 -1.74 6.56
N GLY A 87 -10.94 -2.41 6.21
CA GLY A 87 -10.94 -3.79 5.77
C GLY A 87 -12.04 -4.07 4.77
N TRP A 88 -11.77 -4.94 3.80
CA TRP A 88 -12.72 -5.29 2.73
C TRP A 88 -12.46 -6.70 2.19
N LYS A 89 -13.49 -7.37 1.66
CA LYS A 89 -13.28 -8.54 0.79
C LYS A 89 -12.79 -8.06 -0.57
N ASN A 90 -11.67 -8.59 -1.06
CA ASN A 90 -11.17 -8.33 -2.40
C ASN A 90 -11.97 -9.15 -3.44
N ALA A 91 -11.62 -9.02 -4.73
CA ALA A 91 -12.35 -9.68 -5.81
C ALA A 91 -12.26 -11.21 -5.76
N GLU A 92 -11.24 -11.75 -5.07
CA GLU A 92 -11.02 -13.18 -4.85
C GLU A 92 -11.75 -13.70 -3.60
N GLY A 93 -12.44 -12.81 -2.86
CA GLY A 93 -13.13 -13.13 -1.62
C GLY A 93 -12.23 -13.10 -0.38
N SER A 94 -10.93 -12.84 -0.54
CA SER A 94 -9.98 -12.72 0.58
C SER A 94 -10.17 -11.41 1.33
N ILE A 95 -10.00 -11.45 2.64
CA ILE A 95 -10.09 -10.27 3.50
C ILE A 95 -8.78 -9.50 3.42
N GLU A 96 -8.87 -8.25 2.98
CA GLU A 96 -7.79 -7.27 3.02
C GLU A 96 -7.99 -6.37 4.22
N ALA A 97 -6.87 -5.97 4.83
CA ALA A 97 -6.84 -5.04 5.95
C ALA A 97 -5.73 -4.02 5.70
N CYS A 98 -5.98 -2.76 6.02
CA CYS A 98 -4.95 -1.73 5.96
C CYS A 98 -5.15 -0.64 6.98
N THR A 99 -4.06 0.06 7.24
CA THR A 99 -4.00 1.22 8.09
C THR A 99 -3.43 2.36 7.27
N MET A 100 -4.07 3.53 7.32
CA MET A 100 -3.69 4.70 6.54
C MET A 100 -3.53 5.89 7.46
N ASP A 101 -2.33 6.46 7.47
CA ASP A 101 -2.00 7.68 8.20
C ASP A 101 -1.46 8.73 7.23
N PHE A 102 -2.20 9.83 7.10
CA PHE A 102 -1.87 10.95 6.22
C PHE A 102 -1.34 12.15 7.00
N ASN A 103 -1.26 12.09 8.33
CA ASN A 103 -0.96 13.28 9.15
C ASN A 103 0.43 13.86 8.87
N ARG A 104 1.39 13.02 8.47
CA ARG A 104 2.71 13.47 8.01
C ARG A 104 2.65 14.33 6.73
N ASP A 105 1.69 14.01 5.87
CA ASP A 105 1.55 14.64 4.56
C ASP A 105 0.59 15.85 4.59
N ILE A 106 -0.15 16.03 5.70
CA ILE A 106 -1.12 17.10 5.89
C ILE A 106 -0.55 18.14 6.84
N ALA A 107 -0.15 19.29 6.27
CA ALA A 107 0.46 20.41 7.00
C ALA A 107 1.76 19.99 7.73
N ASP A 108 1.97 20.49 8.95
CA ASP A 108 3.11 20.24 9.82
C ASP A 108 2.91 19.04 10.76
N GLY A 109 1.99 18.15 10.43
CA GLY A 109 1.65 17.00 11.27
C GLY A 109 2.74 15.93 11.32
N THR A 110 2.67 15.10 12.37
CA THR A 110 3.52 13.91 12.53
C THR A 110 2.70 12.64 12.38
N ALA A 111 3.33 11.57 11.92
CA ALA A 111 2.69 10.26 11.86
C ALA A 111 2.35 9.75 13.27
N PHE A 112 1.18 9.15 13.43
CA PHE A 112 0.77 8.43 14.63
C PHE A 112 1.30 6.99 14.55
N ASN A 113 2.51 6.80 15.08
CA ASN A 113 3.21 5.54 14.90
C ASN A 113 2.51 4.35 15.57
N GLU A 114 1.74 4.52 16.66
CA GLU A 114 1.21 3.39 17.44
C GLU A 114 0.06 2.62 16.78
N ILE A 115 -0.44 3.07 15.63
CA ILE A 115 -1.60 2.43 15.00
C ILE A 115 -1.33 0.99 14.52
N HIS A 116 -0.07 0.60 14.33
CA HIS A 116 0.29 -0.80 14.03
C HIS A 116 -0.05 -1.76 15.17
N ASN A 117 -0.17 -1.27 16.41
CA ASN A 117 -0.59 -2.09 17.55
C ASN A 117 -2.04 -2.58 17.43
N LEU A 118 -2.85 -1.93 16.58
CA LEU A 118 -4.23 -2.34 16.31
C LEU A 118 -4.35 -3.37 15.18
N GLU A 119 -3.26 -3.70 14.49
CA GLU A 119 -3.31 -4.52 13.28
C GLU A 119 -3.83 -5.93 13.57
N GLY A 120 -3.37 -6.57 14.65
CA GLY A 120 -3.81 -7.92 15.03
C GLY A 120 -5.29 -7.98 15.43
N SER A 121 -5.71 -7.09 16.34
CA SER A 121 -7.11 -7.05 16.80
C SER A 121 -8.07 -6.62 15.68
N TRP A 122 -7.60 -5.77 14.76
CA TRP A 122 -8.37 -5.39 13.58
C TRP A 122 -8.57 -6.57 12.62
N GLN A 123 -7.53 -7.35 12.35
CA GLN A 123 -7.63 -8.54 11.50
C GLN A 123 -8.58 -9.58 12.10
N GLU A 124 -8.50 -9.82 13.42
CA GLU A 124 -9.41 -10.72 14.12
C GLU A 124 -10.87 -10.26 13.98
N TYR A 125 -11.13 -8.98 14.23
CA TYR A 125 -12.46 -8.39 14.04
C TYR A 125 -12.97 -8.57 12.60
N LEU A 126 -12.14 -8.29 11.59
CA LEU A 126 -12.53 -8.45 10.19
C LEU A 126 -12.82 -9.91 9.85
N GLY A 127 -12.04 -10.85 10.41
CA GLY A 127 -12.28 -12.27 10.27
C GLY A 127 -13.69 -12.64 10.71
N GLU A 128 -14.09 -12.22 11.91
CA GLU A 128 -15.46 -12.43 12.42
C GLU A 128 -16.51 -11.68 11.60
N ALA A 129 -16.27 -10.40 11.28
CA ALA A 129 -17.22 -9.55 10.58
C ALA A 129 -17.54 -10.02 9.14
N PHE A 130 -16.64 -10.79 8.53
CA PHE A 130 -16.79 -11.31 7.18
C PHE A 130 -17.07 -12.82 7.11
N LYS A 131 -17.23 -13.49 8.27
CA LYS A 131 -17.76 -14.87 8.31
C LYS A 131 -19.16 -14.87 7.69
N GLU A 132 -19.36 -15.76 6.73
CA GLU A 132 -20.70 -16.03 6.21
C GLU A 132 -21.42 -16.93 7.22
N ASP A 133 -22.58 -16.47 7.70
CA ASP A 133 -23.52 -17.33 8.43
C ASP A 133 -23.98 -18.43 7.48
N GLY A 134 -23.36 -19.60 7.61
CA GLY A 134 -23.75 -20.78 6.86
C GLY A 134 -25.21 -21.10 7.14
N ILE A 135 -26.05 -20.95 6.12
CA ILE A 135 -27.37 -21.57 6.09
C ILE A 135 -27.14 -23.07 6.29
N SER A 136 -27.56 -23.57 7.47
CA SER A 136 -27.68 -24.98 7.76
C SER A 136 -28.53 -25.64 6.68
N THR A 137 -27.90 -26.44 5.84
CA THR A 137 -28.58 -27.57 5.22
C THR A 137 -28.03 -28.80 5.91
N ASP A 138 -28.75 -29.21 6.96
CA ASP A 138 -28.65 -30.55 7.51
C ASP A 138 -28.93 -31.52 6.36
N GLU A 139 -27.95 -32.33 5.99
CA GLU A 139 -28.14 -33.77 5.89
C GLU A 139 -26.90 -34.47 6.44
N ASP A 140 -27.16 -35.30 7.46
CA ASP A 140 -26.22 -36.17 8.14
C ASP A 140 -25.48 -37.12 7.19
N ASP A 141 -24.14 -37.11 7.23
CA ASP A 141 -23.34 -38.32 7.00
C ASP A 141 -22.19 -38.37 8.03
N PRO A 142 -22.27 -39.24 9.05
CA PRO A 142 -21.31 -39.27 10.14
C PRO A 142 -20.13 -40.18 9.79
N HIS A 143 -19.30 -39.81 8.80
CA HIS A 143 -17.92 -40.29 8.69
C HIS A 143 -17.14 -39.47 7.65
N THR A 144 -16.67 -38.28 8.04
CA THR A 144 -15.51 -37.64 7.39
C THR A 144 -14.73 -36.87 8.44
N GLU A 145 -13.78 -37.55 9.08
CA GLU A 145 -12.70 -36.86 9.79
C GLU A 145 -11.90 -36.03 8.78
N GLY A 146 -11.89 -34.71 8.99
CA GLY A 146 -10.85 -33.80 8.51
C GLY A 146 -10.93 -33.37 7.05
N SER A 147 -11.97 -32.62 6.67
CA SER A 147 -11.93 -31.85 5.42
C SER A 147 -10.99 -30.64 5.56
N PRO A 148 -10.11 -30.37 4.57
CA PRO A 148 -8.98 -29.48 4.73
C PRO A 148 -9.41 -28.03 4.62
N TRP A 149 -9.06 -27.24 5.62
CA TRP A 149 -9.03 -25.79 5.52
C TRP A 149 -8.18 -25.42 4.30
N LYS A 150 -8.83 -24.96 3.23
CA LYS A 150 -8.14 -24.20 2.19
C LYS A 150 -7.72 -22.90 2.85
N LYS A 151 -6.45 -22.86 3.28
CA LYS A 151 -5.72 -21.66 3.66
C LYS A 151 -5.68 -20.74 2.44
N THR A 152 -6.67 -19.88 2.27
CA THR A 152 -6.64 -18.87 1.21
C THR A 152 -6.01 -17.60 1.77
N VAL A 153 -4.70 -17.52 1.49
CA VAL A 153 -3.89 -16.33 1.24
C VAL A 153 -4.25 -15.09 2.04
N CYS A 154 -3.58 -14.97 3.18
CA CYS A 154 -3.29 -13.69 3.78
C CYS A 154 -2.63 -12.76 2.74
N THR A 155 -3.13 -11.55 2.58
CA THR A 155 -2.22 -10.43 2.33
C THR A 155 -1.56 -10.11 3.67
N ILE A 156 -0.69 -11.03 4.11
CA ILE A 156 0.35 -10.74 5.10
C ILE A 156 0.98 -9.43 4.62
N LYS A 157 1.16 -8.43 5.50
CA LYS A 157 2.21 -7.45 5.28
C LYS A 157 3.48 -8.27 5.15
N VAL A 158 3.82 -8.65 3.91
CA VAL A 158 5.01 -9.46 3.68
C VAL A 158 6.13 -8.52 4.04
N ASP A 159 6.73 -8.80 5.19
CA ASP A 159 7.95 -8.14 5.61
C ASP A 159 8.85 -8.20 4.37
N PRO A 160 9.33 -7.06 3.85
CA PRO A 160 10.25 -7.05 2.73
C PRO A 160 11.37 -8.09 2.92
N MET A 161 11.79 -8.33 4.15
CA MET A 161 12.77 -9.36 4.50
C MET A 161 12.30 -10.79 4.22
N THR A 162 11.03 -11.13 4.50
CA THR A 162 10.51 -12.49 4.27
C THR A 162 10.29 -12.80 2.79
N LEU A 163 10.29 -11.80 1.92
CA LEU A 163 10.28 -12.00 0.47
C LEU A 163 11.61 -12.43 -0.10
N VAL A 164 12.71 -12.18 0.62
CA VAL A 164 14.07 -12.31 0.09
C VAL A 164 14.93 -13.24 0.93
N MET A 165 14.32 -14.04 1.80
CA MET A 165 15.02 -15.00 2.65
C MET A 165 14.48 -16.38 2.32
N ASP A 166 15.36 -17.27 1.87
CA ASP A 166 15.04 -18.68 1.65
C ASP A 166 14.91 -19.42 3.00
N ALA A 167 14.39 -20.65 2.95
CA ALA A 167 14.11 -21.46 4.15
C ALA A 167 15.36 -21.80 4.96
N ASP A 168 16.54 -21.74 4.35
CA ASP A 168 17.86 -21.93 4.96
C ASP A 168 18.43 -20.64 5.58
N GLY A 169 17.72 -19.51 5.45
CA GLY A 169 18.15 -18.20 5.92
C GLY A 169 19.06 -17.44 4.95
N THR A 170 19.25 -17.94 3.73
CA THR A 170 20.04 -17.29 2.69
C THR A 170 19.26 -16.16 2.01
N ILE A 171 19.94 -15.05 1.67
CA ILE A 171 19.30 -13.94 0.95
C ILE A 171 19.15 -14.31 -0.52
N SER A 172 17.92 -14.41 -1.00
CA SER A 172 17.57 -14.91 -2.34
C SER A 172 16.46 -14.07 -2.97
N ILE A 173 16.56 -13.76 -4.27
CA ILE A 173 15.51 -13.00 -4.95
C ILE A 173 14.51 -13.99 -5.58
N PRO A 174 13.22 -13.94 -5.21
CA PRO A 174 12.20 -14.85 -5.72
C PRO A 174 11.95 -14.60 -7.22
N GLU A 175 11.30 -15.56 -7.89
CA GLU A 175 10.90 -15.40 -9.29
C GLU A 175 10.12 -14.10 -9.50
N ILE A 176 10.62 -13.25 -10.40
CA ILE A 176 10.10 -11.89 -10.60
C ILE A 176 8.98 -11.80 -11.63
N GLU A 177 8.80 -12.85 -12.45
CA GLU A 177 7.76 -12.89 -13.47
C GLU A 177 6.38 -12.94 -12.81
N GLY A 178 5.46 -12.09 -13.27
CA GLY A 178 4.10 -12.01 -12.71
C GLY A 178 4.00 -11.29 -11.35
N LEU A 179 5.10 -10.84 -10.74
CA LEU A 179 5.03 -10.05 -9.50
C LEU A 179 4.32 -8.71 -9.73
N THR A 180 3.45 -8.35 -8.79
CA THR A 180 2.77 -7.05 -8.81
C THR A 180 3.75 -5.91 -8.52
N ARG A 181 3.38 -4.68 -8.88
CA ARG A 181 4.18 -3.48 -8.57
C ARG A 181 4.61 -3.41 -7.11
N ASN A 182 3.68 -3.64 -6.18
CA ASN A 182 3.97 -3.56 -4.75
C ASN A 182 5.00 -4.60 -4.33
N LEU A 183 4.87 -5.83 -4.87
CA LEU A 183 5.74 -6.94 -4.53
C LEU A 183 7.16 -6.70 -5.07
N LEU A 184 7.30 -6.25 -6.31
CA LEU A 184 8.59 -5.86 -6.89
C LEU A 184 9.31 -4.79 -6.06
N GLN A 185 8.60 -3.74 -5.65
CA GLN A 185 9.17 -2.67 -4.83
C GLN A 185 9.59 -3.17 -3.44
N LYS A 186 8.77 -4.03 -2.82
CA LYS A 186 9.09 -4.66 -1.54
C LYS A 186 10.26 -5.62 -1.64
N THR A 187 10.39 -6.38 -2.73
CA THR A 187 11.54 -7.27 -2.97
C THR A 187 12.83 -6.47 -3.08
N VAL A 188 12.85 -5.35 -3.82
CA VAL A 188 14.03 -4.46 -3.87
C VAL A 188 14.37 -3.93 -2.47
N HIS A 189 13.37 -3.45 -1.74
CA HIS A 189 13.56 -2.92 -0.39
C HIS A 189 14.10 -3.99 0.57
N GLY A 190 13.53 -5.19 0.52
CA GLY A 190 13.89 -6.34 1.33
C GLY A 190 15.32 -6.77 1.08
N PHE A 191 15.69 -6.94 -0.19
CA PHE A 191 17.02 -7.37 -0.60
C PHE A 191 18.10 -6.41 -0.09
N LEU A 192 17.90 -5.11 -0.29
CA LEU A 192 18.80 -4.08 0.23
C LEU A 192 18.84 -4.09 1.77
N THR A 193 17.69 -4.25 2.43
CA THR A 193 17.63 -4.28 3.90
C THR A 193 18.39 -5.48 4.46
N ALA A 194 18.28 -6.65 3.82
CA ALA A 194 18.94 -7.86 4.26
C ALA A 194 20.47 -7.72 4.21
N HIS A 195 20.99 -7.32 3.05
CA HIS A 195 22.42 -7.09 2.89
C HIS A 195 22.95 -5.93 3.75
N TYR A 196 22.13 -4.91 4.00
CA TYR A 196 22.53 -3.81 4.87
C TYR A 196 22.68 -4.26 6.33
N ARG A 197 21.75 -5.08 6.82
CA ARG A 197 21.80 -5.66 8.17
C ARG A 197 23.00 -6.59 8.33
N GLN A 198 23.33 -7.36 7.30
CA GLN A 198 24.56 -8.16 7.26
C GLN A 198 25.80 -7.26 7.34
N ALA A 199 25.89 -6.23 6.50
CA ALA A 199 27.04 -5.33 6.47
C ALA A 199 27.24 -4.56 7.79
N CYS A 200 26.18 -4.13 8.48
CA CYS A 200 26.32 -3.39 9.74
C CYS A 200 26.28 -4.27 10.99
N GLY A 201 26.05 -5.58 10.86
CA GLY A 201 25.92 -6.52 11.98
C GLY A 201 24.73 -6.26 12.91
N LYS A 202 23.72 -5.50 12.48
CA LYS A 202 22.57 -5.09 13.31
C LYS A 202 21.28 -5.61 12.73
N ALA A 203 20.65 -6.56 13.43
CA ALA A 203 19.42 -7.23 12.99
C ALA A 203 18.23 -6.28 12.73
N THR A 204 18.19 -5.11 13.36
CA THR A 204 17.09 -4.14 13.24
C THR A 204 17.45 -2.89 12.43
N ALA A 205 18.63 -2.87 11.79
CA ALA A 205 19.04 -1.73 10.99
C ALA A 205 18.12 -1.51 9.79
N ALA A 206 17.90 -0.24 9.47
CA ALA A 206 17.16 0.21 8.30
C ALA A 206 18.13 0.90 7.33
N VAL A 207 17.94 0.65 6.04
CA VAL A 207 18.74 1.31 4.99
C VAL A 207 18.39 2.81 4.97
N PRO A 208 19.37 3.71 5.04
CA PRO A 208 19.09 5.14 4.98
C PRO A 208 18.88 5.58 3.53
N PHE A 209 17.77 5.20 2.90
CA PHE A 209 17.51 5.44 1.46
C PHE A 209 17.64 6.89 1.03
N LYS A 210 17.33 7.85 1.91
CA LYS A 210 17.55 9.28 1.65
C LYS A 210 19.03 9.63 1.42
N GLN A 211 19.92 9.01 2.19
CA GLN A 211 21.37 9.21 2.14
C GLN A 211 22.05 8.24 1.17
N LEU A 212 21.45 7.08 0.91
CA LEU A 212 21.93 6.11 -0.09
C LEU A 212 22.10 6.76 -1.46
N ARG A 213 21.20 7.68 -1.84
CA ARG A 213 21.31 8.43 -3.10
C ARG A 213 22.58 9.28 -3.15
N SER A 214 22.93 9.98 -2.07
CA SER A 214 24.11 10.86 -2.04
C SER A 214 25.41 10.10 -1.84
N HIS A 215 25.35 8.92 -1.22
CA HIS A 215 26.51 8.08 -0.90
C HIS A 215 26.57 6.77 -1.70
N GLN A 216 25.86 6.68 -2.83
CA GLN A 216 25.70 5.41 -3.54
C GLN A 216 27.05 4.82 -3.94
N ILE A 217 27.96 5.65 -4.44
CA ILE A 217 29.26 5.22 -4.97
C ILE A 217 30.16 4.74 -3.83
N GLU A 218 30.06 5.33 -2.64
CA GLU A 218 30.80 4.90 -1.47
C GLU A 218 30.20 3.64 -0.84
N MET A 219 28.88 3.48 -0.89
CA MET A 219 28.15 2.39 -0.23
C MET A 219 28.03 1.12 -1.09
N ILE A 220 27.94 1.24 -2.41
CA ILE A 220 27.69 0.13 -3.32
C ILE A 220 28.68 0.22 -4.49
N VAL A 221 29.48 -0.84 -4.67
CA VAL A 221 30.41 -0.94 -5.81
C VAL A 221 29.61 -0.97 -7.11
N ALA A 222 30.09 -0.27 -8.13
CA ALA A 222 29.39 -0.12 -9.42
C ALA A 222 29.04 -1.47 -10.08
N GLU A 223 29.81 -2.53 -9.81
CA GLU A 223 29.56 -3.88 -10.35
C GLU A 223 28.28 -4.54 -9.82
N TYR A 224 27.77 -4.10 -8.66
CA TYR A 224 26.52 -4.57 -8.08
C TYR A 224 25.31 -3.80 -8.60
N LEU A 225 25.48 -2.88 -9.54
CA LEU A 225 24.40 -2.08 -10.11
C LEU A 225 24.39 -2.18 -11.64
N PRO A 226 23.20 -2.11 -12.27
CA PRO A 226 23.11 -1.98 -13.71
C PRO A 226 23.86 -0.73 -14.21
N ALA A 227 24.39 -0.78 -15.43
CA ALA A 227 25.06 0.37 -16.02
C ALA A 227 24.17 1.63 -16.02
N ASN A 228 24.75 2.75 -15.60
CA ASN A 228 24.08 4.06 -15.45
C ASN A 228 22.88 4.06 -14.50
N PHE A 229 22.89 3.19 -13.48
CA PHE A 229 21.84 3.14 -12.46
C PHE A 229 22.16 4.06 -11.27
N SER A 230 21.16 4.82 -10.83
CA SER A 230 21.21 5.58 -9.58
C SER A 230 19.90 5.50 -8.82
N PHE A 231 19.95 5.29 -7.51
CA PHE A 231 18.79 5.37 -6.64
C PHE A 231 18.29 6.82 -6.57
N THR A 232 16.99 7.02 -6.82
CA THR A 232 16.35 8.35 -6.76
C THR A 232 15.67 8.64 -5.43
N GLY A 233 15.48 7.60 -4.60
CA GLY A 233 14.82 7.67 -3.30
C GLY A 233 14.47 6.26 -2.79
N ASP A 234 13.44 6.18 -1.96
CA ASP A 234 12.93 4.92 -1.41
C ASP A 234 12.40 3.97 -2.51
N PRO A 235 12.74 2.66 -2.48
CA PRO A 235 12.23 1.67 -3.43
C PRO A 235 10.70 1.62 -3.55
N SER A 236 9.96 2.01 -2.52
CA SER A 236 8.48 2.10 -2.53
C SER A 236 7.94 3.07 -3.60
N HIS A 237 8.77 4.00 -4.06
CA HIS A 237 8.43 4.96 -5.12
C HIS A 237 9.00 4.56 -6.49
N MET A 238 9.74 3.45 -6.58
CA MET A 238 10.40 3.02 -7.80
C MET A 238 9.39 2.65 -8.90
N LEU A 239 9.69 2.97 -10.15
CA LEU A 239 8.91 2.52 -11.30
C LEU A 239 9.05 1.00 -11.48
N VAL A 240 8.00 0.34 -11.95
CA VAL A 240 7.98 -1.12 -12.18
C VAL A 240 9.13 -1.56 -13.08
N SER A 241 9.37 -0.85 -14.19
CA SER A 241 10.45 -1.15 -15.13
C SER A 241 11.83 -1.04 -14.50
N VAL A 242 12.03 -0.09 -13.59
CA VAL A 242 13.30 0.14 -12.88
C VAL A 242 13.51 -0.95 -11.83
N ALA A 243 12.48 -1.29 -11.05
CA ALA A 243 12.53 -2.36 -10.05
C ALA A 243 12.80 -3.72 -10.72
N THR A 244 12.10 -4.03 -11.81
CA THR A 244 12.29 -5.26 -12.57
C THR A 244 13.72 -5.35 -13.10
N ARG A 245 14.22 -4.29 -13.77
CA ARG A 245 15.60 -4.27 -14.30
C ARG A 245 16.65 -4.50 -13.20
N LEU A 246 16.46 -3.91 -12.03
CA LEU A 246 17.38 -4.04 -10.91
C LEU A 246 17.35 -5.45 -10.30
N LEU A 247 16.15 -6.00 -10.07
CA LEU A 247 16.00 -7.36 -9.54
C LEU A 247 16.52 -8.42 -10.53
N SER A 248 16.23 -8.29 -11.83
CA SER A 248 16.77 -9.20 -12.86
C SER A 248 18.29 -9.20 -12.86
N PHE A 249 18.90 -8.02 -12.70
CA PHE A 249 20.37 -7.90 -12.64
C PHE A 249 20.95 -8.65 -11.43
N TRP A 250 20.36 -8.47 -10.24
CA TRP A 250 20.81 -9.20 -9.05
C TRP A 250 20.52 -10.70 -9.11
N GLN A 251 19.38 -11.14 -9.67
CA GLN A 251 19.11 -12.56 -9.90
C GLN A 251 20.16 -13.20 -10.82
N GLN A 252 20.53 -12.52 -11.90
CA GLN A 252 21.58 -13.01 -12.79
C GLN A 252 22.92 -13.13 -12.05
N ARG A 253 23.23 -12.19 -11.13
CA ARG A 253 24.41 -12.29 -10.27
C ARG A 253 24.32 -13.46 -9.29
N GLN A 254 23.17 -13.71 -8.66
CA GLN A 254 22.96 -14.89 -7.80
C GLN A 254 23.21 -16.21 -8.54
N GLN A 255 22.86 -16.28 -9.82
CA GLN A 255 23.11 -17.47 -10.65
C GLN A 255 24.58 -17.64 -11.05
N THR A 256 25.32 -16.53 -11.24
CA THR A 256 26.70 -16.56 -11.73
C THR A 256 27.74 -16.58 -10.61
N ASN A 257 27.47 -15.88 -9.51
CA ASN A 257 28.28 -15.80 -8.29
C ASN A 257 27.35 -15.85 -7.05
N PRO A 258 26.93 -17.04 -6.60
CA PRO A 258 25.94 -17.18 -5.52
C PRO A 258 26.38 -16.53 -4.20
N ASP A 259 27.67 -16.59 -3.88
CA ASP A 259 28.22 -16.02 -2.63
C ASP A 259 28.52 -14.51 -2.74
N ASP A 260 28.45 -13.92 -3.94
CA ASP A 260 28.81 -12.52 -4.22
C ASP A 260 27.78 -11.82 -5.13
N ALA A 261 26.51 -12.11 -4.87
CA ALA A 261 25.43 -11.51 -5.62
C ALA A 261 25.33 -10.00 -5.38
N PHE A 262 25.48 -9.58 -4.12
CA PHE A 262 25.45 -8.20 -3.67
C PHE A 262 26.10 -8.06 -2.29
N THR A 263 26.83 -6.96 -2.07
CA THR A 263 27.20 -6.53 -0.73
C THR A 263 27.28 -5.01 -0.64
N PHE A 264 27.09 -4.47 0.56
CA PHE A 264 27.41 -3.06 0.82
C PHE A 264 28.93 -2.94 1.03
N HIS A 265 29.58 -2.09 0.26
CA HIS A 265 30.99 -1.75 0.46
C HIS A 265 31.19 -0.88 1.71
N LYS A 266 30.20 -0.04 2.03
CA LYS A 266 30.14 0.74 3.27
C LYS A 266 28.70 0.86 3.75
N TRP A 267 28.53 1.00 5.06
CA TRP A 267 27.24 1.29 5.68
C TRP A 267 27.30 2.62 6.44
N LEU A 268 26.13 3.25 6.61
CA LEU A 268 25.99 4.54 7.30
C LEU A 268 25.43 4.32 8.70
N ASP A 269 26.08 4.89 9.69
CA ASP A 269 25.55 4.88 11.05
C ASP A 269 24.47 5.97 11.27
N ARG A 270 23.96 6.03 12.50
CA ARG A 270 22.92 6.99 12.89
C ARG A 270 23.38 8.46 12.84
N PHE A 271 24.69 8.69 12.77
CA PHE A 271 25.31 10.01 12.69
C PHE A 271 25.66 10.38 11.25
N GLY A 272 25.47 9.46 10.29
CA GLY A 272 25.81 9.65 8.88
C GLY A 272 27.28 9.37 8.58
N GLU A 273 27.99 8.66 9.46
CA GLU A 273 29.39 8.27 9.22
C GLU A 273 29.45 6.95 8.46
N LEU A 274 30.38 6.86 7.51
CA LEU A 274 30.60 5.68 6.68
C LEU A 274 31.57 4.71 7.35
N HIS A 275 31.15 3.46 7.48
CA HIS A 275 31.91 2.38 8.10
C HIS A 275 32.10 1.20 7.16
N SER A 276 33.18 0.45 7.35
CA SER A 276 33.39 -0.83 6.67
C SER A 276 32.39 -1.88 7.17
N PRO A 277 32.02 -2.87 6.34
CA PRO A 277 31.18 -3.98 6.76
C PRO A 277 31.81 -4.76 7.92
N VAL A 278 30.97 -5.38 8.74
CA VAL A 278 31.38 -6.35 9.76
C VAL A 278 31.78 -7.65 9.05
N ASP A 279 32.89 -8.25 9.51
CA ASP A 279 33.38 -9.56 9.03
C ASP A 279 32.44 -10.72 9.40
#